data_AF-A0AA38REX8-F1
#
_entry.id   AF-A0AA38REX8-F1
#
_cell.length_a   1.000
_cell.length_b   1.000
_cell.length_c   1.000
_cell.angle_alpha   90.00
_cell.angle_beta   90.00
_cell.angle_gamma   90.00
#
_symmetry.space_group_name_H-M   'P 1'
#
loop_
_entity.id
_entity.type
_entity.pdbx_description
1 polymer ?
#
loop_
_entity_poly.entity_id
_entity_poly.type
_entity_poly.pdbx_seq_one_letter_code
_entity_poly.pdbx_strand_id
1 'polypeptide(L)'
;PPSTTRPPPLNLPNKSPSTSTPSHLFATGKAFLQFYKTGLKQLWTNHNLVRSLPPSSSSPESRSTTLLRLRSAHDIRRLPIFAVLLLICGEFTPFVVLLLPQIVPFTCRIPKQVRKLRAAAEERGRVARQEGRWRRESGMGTVGDGRGEAAPLVDGVETPIVARILGVVGQGWDRIGWVPGALARRRVEGRWEFLVRDDEALRRDGDGVAGLVDDEVELCCVDRGIDTVDREVGELRSVLGRWLELTDHRDEGEKRERMEWLVTRGEEEWPESWPPKRV
;
A
#
# COMPACT_ATOMS: atom_id res chain seq x y z
N PRO A 1 -14.31 3.01 3.88
CA PRO A 1 -14.03 2.55 5.27
C PRO A 1 -14.11 3.75 6.22
N PRO A 2 -14.27 3.54 7.54
CA PRO A 2 -14.25 4.64 8.51
C PRO A 2 -12.96 5.47 8.43
N SER A 3 -13.05 6.78 8.63
CA SER A 3 -11.88 7.67 8.66
C SER A 3 -10.88 7.32 9.77
N THR A 4 -11.34 6.64 10.82
CA THR A 4 -10.50 6.10 11.90
C THR A 4 -9.52 5.02 11.44
N THR A 5 -9.65 4.49 10.22
CA THR A 5 -8.66 3.57 9.62
C THR A 5 -7.44 4.28 9.02
N ARG A 6 -7.40 5.62 9.07
CA ARG A 6 -6.32 6.48 8.56
C ARG A 6 -5.67 7.27 9.70
N PRO A 7 -4.41 7.71 9.55
CA PRO A 7 -3.76 8.57 10.55
C PRO A 7 -4.56 9.86 10.78
N PRO A 8 -4.66 10.36 12.02
CA PRO A 8 -5.30 11.65 12.29
C PRO A 8 -4.42 12.80 11.75
N PRO A 9 -4.99 13.98 11.48
CA PRO A 9 -4.20 15.14 11.05
C PRO A 9 -3.21 15.55 12.14
N LEU A 10 -1.96 15.80 11.75
CA LEU A 10 -0.91 16.31 12.63
C LEU A 10 -0.73 17.81 12.38
N ASN A 11 -1.38 18.64 13.20
CA ASN A 11 -1.30 20.10 13.12
C ASN A 11 -0.14 20.61 13.99
N LEU A 12 0.99 20.90 13.36
CA LEU A 12 2.16 21.47 14.05
C LEU A 12 2.06 23.00 14.13
N PRO A 13 2.50 23.63 15.23
CA PRO A 13 2.50 25.09 15.36
C PRO A 13 3.50 25.73 14.38
N ASN A 14 3.06 26.77 13.68
CA ASN A 14 3.94 27.58 12.82
C ASN A 14 4.87 28.42 13.70
N LYS A 15 6.16 28.47 13.33
CA LYS A 15 7.15 29.29 14.04
C LYS A 15 7.05 30.73 13.54
N SER A 16 6.49 31.64 14.35
CA SER A 16 6.56 33.08 14.09
C SER A 16 7.85 33.69 14.67
N PRO A 17 8.33 34.83 14.16
CA PRO A 17 9.49 35.53 14.73
C PRO A 17 9.31 35.94 16.20
N SER A 18 8.06 36.10 16.65
CA SER A 18 7.68 36.49 18.01
C SER A 18 7.58 35.32 19.00
N THR A 19 7.59 34.07 18.53
CA THR A 19 7.42 32.90 19.41
C THR A 19 8.77 32.44 19.97
N SER A 20 8.88 32.37 21.30
CA SER A 20 10.09 31.86 21.94
C SER A 20 10.30 30.36 21.65
N THR A 21 11.56 29.96 21.47
CA THR A 21 11.92 28.56 21.16
C THR A 21 11.37 27.54 22.17
N PRO A 22 11.41 27.78 23.49
CA PRO A 22 10.85 26.83 24.47
C PRO A 22 9.33 26.68 24.35
N SER A 23 8.61 27.78 24.10
CA SER A 23 7.16 27.76 23.90
C SER A 23 6.78 26.98 22.64
N HIS A 24 7.51 27.20 21.54
CA HIS A 24 7.32 26.46 20.29
C HIS A 24 7.58 24.96 20.46
N LEU A 25 8.63 24.58 21.18
CA LEU A 25 8.96 23.18 21.44
C LEU A 25 7.89 22.50 22.30
N PHE A 26 7.40 23.16 23.34
CA PHE A 26 6.31 22.65 24.18
C PHE A 26 5.01 22.45 23.37
N ALA A 27 4.63 23.45 22.57
CA ALA A 27 3.46 23.36 21.70
C ALA A 27 3.60 22.22 20.67
N THR A 28 4.79 22.05 20.10
CA THR A 28 5.12 20.94 19.20
C THR A 28 4.98 19.59 19.90
N GLY A 29 5.53 19.45 21.11
CA GLY A 29 5.41 18.24 21.93
C GLY A 29 3.94 17.88 22.24
N LYS A 30 3.13 18.88 22.60
CA LYS A 30 1.68 18.71 22.84
C LYS A 30 0.95 18.22 21.59
N ALA A 31 1.27 18.77 20.41
CA ALA A 31 0.68 18.34 19.14
C ALA A 31 0.98 16.86 18.84
N PHE A 32 2.23 16.42 19.02
CA PHE A 32 2.60 15.01 18.85
C PHE A 32 1.91 14.09 19.87
N LEU A 33 1.84 14.48 21.14
CA LEU A 33 1.14 13.70 22.17
C LEU A 33 -0.35 13.53 21.83
N GLN A 34 -1.01 14.60 21.38
CA GLN A 34 -2.40 14.57 20.94
C GLN A 34 -2.59 13.66 19.72
N PHE A 35 -1.68 13.73 18.75
CA PHE A 35 -1.69 12.86 17.57
C PHE A 35 -1.62 11.38 17.96
N TYR A 36 -0.65 10.97 18.78
CA TYR A 36 -0.52 9.57 19.21
C TYR A 36 -1.73 9.12 20.04
N LYS A 37 -2.19 9.94 21.00
CA LYS A 37 -3.40 9.64 21.77
C LYS A 37 -4.60 9.38 20.86
N THR A 38 -4.74 10.18 19.81
CA THR A 38 -5.83 10.05 18.84
C THR A 38 -5.68 8.79 17.98
N GLY A 39 -4.47 8.49 17.50
CA GLY A 39 -4.17 7.28 16.73
C GLY A 39 -4.42 5.98 17.53
N LEU A 40 -4.07 5.95 18.82
CA LEU A 40 -4.37 4.82 19.70
C LEU A 40 -5.88 4.67 19.94
N LYS A 41 -6.60 5.79 20.13
CA LYS A 41 -8.06 5.76 20.26
C LYS A 41 -8.73 5.21 19.00
N GLN A 42 -8.30 5.66 17.82
CA GLN A 42 -8.77 5.16 16.53
C GLN A 42 -8.52 3.65 16.37
N LEU A 43 -7.36 3.15 16.78
CA LEU A 43 -7.04 1.73 16.77
C LEU A 43 -8.03 0.93 17.62
N TRP A 44 -8.30 1.37 18.85
CA TRP A 44 -9.25 0.72 19.73
C TRP A 44 -10.68 0.76 19.17
N THR A 45 -11.10 1.90 18.62
CA THR A 45 -12.39 2.03 17.92
C THR A 45 -12.50 1.03 16.76
N ASN A 46 -11.50 0.96 15.89
CA ASN A 46 -11.50 0.02 14.75
C ASN A 46 -11.58 -1.44 15.21
N HIS A 47 -10.83 -1.79 16.25
CA HIS A 47 -10.85 -3.15 16.80
C HIS A 47 -12.22 -3.53 17.35
N ASN A 48 -12.86 -2.61 18.09
CA ASN A 48 -14.21 -2.82 18.60
C ASN A 48 -15.25 -2.93 17.47
N LEU A 49 -15.14 -2.10 16.44
CA LEU A 49 -16.00 -2.19 15.26
C LEU A 49 -15.86 -3.56 14.59
N VAL A 50 -14.63 -4.04 14.34
CA VAL A 50 -14.40 -5.38 13.76
C VAL A 50 -14.97 -6.48 14.64
N ARG A 51 -14.84 -6.38 15.97
CA ARG A 51 -15.39 -7.36 16.92
C ARG A 51 -16.91 -7.41 16.91
N SER A 52 -17.57 -6.29 16.57
CA SER A 52 -19.04 -6.23 16.43
C SER A 52 -19.57 -6.73 15.09
N LEU A 53 -18.70 -6.95 14.10
CA LEU A 53 -19.13 -7.44 12.79
C LEU A 53 -19.32 -8.97 12.79
N PRO A 54 -20.28 -9.50 12.03
CA PRO A 54 -20.42 -10.95 11.85
C PRO A 54 -19.18 -11.54 11.17
N PRO A 55 -18.95 -12.87 11.21
CA PRO A 55 -17.86 -13.48 10.46
C PRO A 55 -18.02 -13.22 8.95
N SER A 56 -16.89 -13.09 8.25
CA SER A 56 -16.80 -12.72 6.82
C SER A 56 -17.58 -13.66 5.88
N SER A 57 -17.97 -14.86 6.33
CA SER A 57 -18.65 -15.88 5.53
C SER A 57 -20.17 -15.67 5.40
N SER A 58 -20.74 -14.65 6.03
CA SER A 58 -22.20 -14.53 6.23
C SER A 58 -22.96 -13.74 5.14
N SER A 59 -22.30 -12.93 4.32
CA SER A 59 -22.94 -12.12 3.25
C SER A 59 -21.88 -11.47 2.33
N PRO A 60 -22.24 -10.98 1.12
CA PRO A 60 -21.35 -10.12 0.34
C PRO A 60 -20.98 -8.88 1.16
N GLU A 61 -19.74 -8.85 1.63
CA GLU A 61 -19.23 -7.82 2.51
C GLU A 61 -18.97 -6.52 1.72
N SER A 62 -19.35 -5.37 2.29
CA SER A 62 -19.04 -4.07 1.70
C SER A 62 -17.51 -3.88 1.63
N ARG A 63 -17.04 -3.19 0.60
CA ARG A 63 -15.63 -2.75 0.48
C ARG A 63 -15.12 -2.11 1.78
N SER A 64 -15.96 -1.26 2.39
CA SER A 64 -15.63 -0.53 3.60
C SER A 64 -15.35 -1.44 4.81
N THR A 65 -16.12 -2.52 4.95
CA THR A 65 -15.98 -3.53 6.02
C THR A 65 -14.78 -4.44 5.79
N THR A 66 -14.52 -4.85 4.54
CA THR A 66 -13.33 -5.63 4.19
C THR A 66 -12.04 -4.84 4.49
N LEU A 67 -11.98 -3.58 4.07
CA LEU A 67 -10.83 -2.70 4.38
C LEU A 67 -10.65 -2.46 5.87
N LEU A 68 -11.75 -2.30 6.63
CA LEU A 68 -11.70 -2.15 8.08
C LEU A 68 -11.07 -3.38 8.75
N ARG A 69 -11.46 -4.61 8.37
CA ARG A 69 -10.86 -5.84 8.91
C ARG A 69 -9.38 -5.95 8.58
N LEU A 70 -9.02 -5.74 7.32
CA LEU A 70 -7.64 -5.86 6.85
C LEU A 70 -6.71 -4.89 7.58
N ARG A 71 -7.10 -3.61 7.64
CA ARG A 71 -6.32 -2.56 8.31
C ARG A 71 -6.28 -2.77 9.82
N SER A 72 -7.40 -3.11 10.47
CA SER A 72 -7.42 -3.39 11.91
C SER A 72 -6.57 -4.62 12.28
N ALA A 73 -6.61 -5.69 11.50
CA ALA A 73 -5.78 -6.88 11.74
C ALA A 73 -4.28 -6.60 11.54
N HIS A 74 -3.94 -5.69 10.62
CA HIS A 74 -2.57 -5.20 10.45
C HIS A 74 -2.09 -4.44 11.69
N ASP A 75 -2.89 -3.50 12.19
CA ASP A 75 -2.51 -2.65 13.31
C ASP A 75 -2.44 -3.42 14.63
N ILE A 76 -3.40 -4.30 14.90
CA ILE A 76 -3.43 -5.12 16.13
C ILE A 76 -2.22 -6.05 16.21
N ARG A 77 -1.76 -6.63 15.08
CA ARG A 77 -0.53 -7.44 15.07
C ARG A 77 0.74 -6.65 15.39
N ARG A 78 0.74 -5.33 15.21
CA ARG A 78 1.89 -4.46 15.51
C ARG A 78 1.86 -3.89 16.93
N LEU A 79 0.70 -3.93 17.56
CA LEU A 79 0.50 -3.39 18.90
C LEU A 79 1.42 -4.01 19.96
N PRO A 80 1.68 -5.34 19.99
CA PRO A 80 2.58 -5.91 20.99
C PRO A 80 4.01 -5.36 20.90
N ILE A 81 4.55 -5.26 19.68
CA ILE A 81 5.91 -4.72 19.46
C ILE A 81 5.95 -3.24 19.83
N PHE A 82 4.92 -2.47 19.47
CA PHE A 82 4.80 -1.07 19.85
C PHE A 82 4.65 -0.89 21.37
N ALA A 83 3.93 -1.78 22.06
CA ALA A 83 3.78 -1.75 23.51
C ALA A 83 5.10 -2.06 24.24
N VAL A 84 5.87 -3.04 23.74
CA VAL A 84 7.22 -3.32 24.26
C VAL A 84 8.14 -2.12 24.05
N LEU A 85 8.07 -1.45 22.89
CA LEU A 85 8.82 -0.23 22.64
C LEU A 85 8.46 0.88 23.64
N LEU A 86 7.16 1.10 23.88
CA LEU A 86 6.68 2.05 24.89
C LEU A 86 7.18 1.71 26.30
N LEU A 87 7.20 0.43 26.66
CA LEU A 87 7.65 -0.04 27.98
C LEU A 87 9.15 0.19 28.19
N ILE A 88 9.97 -0.10 27.17
CA ILE A 88 11.44 0.06 27.24
C ILE A 88 11.84 1.53 27.18
N CYS A 89 11.25 2.29 26.25
CA CYS A 89 11.64 3.67 26.00
C CYS A 89 10.94 4.68 26.92
N GLY A 90 9.85 4.29 27.60
CA GLY A 90 9.11 5.15 28.53
C GLY A 90 8.77 6.51 27.91
N GLU A 91 9.20 7.58 28.58
CA GLU A 91 9.01 8.97 28.14
C GLU A 91 9.79 9.34 26.86
N PHE A 92 10.83 8.57 26.50
CA PHE A 92 11.61 8.80 25.28
C PHE A 92 10.99 8.18 24.02
N THR A 93 9.88 7.43 24.16
CA THR A 93 9.21 6.76 23.02
C THR A 93 8.89 7.68 21.84
N PRO A 94 8.44 8.95 22.02
CA PRO A 94 8.22 9.86 20.91
C PRO A 94 9.47 10.06 20.02
N PHE A 95 10.67 10.04 20.58
CA PHE A 95 11.93 10.14 19.82
C PHE A 95 12.25 8.84 19.07
N VAL A 96 11.99 7.68 19.67
CA VAL A 96 12.29 6.40 19.04
C VAL A 96 11.32 6.08 17.91
N VAL A 97 10.05 6.45 18.06
CA VAL A 97 9.06 6.33 16.99
C VAL A 97 9.40 7.21 15.77
N LEU A 98 10.03 8.37 16.00
CA LEU A 98 10.54 9.19 14.90
C LEU A 98 11.62 8.48 14.07
N LEU A 99 12.34 7.52 14.67
CA LEU A 99 13.42 6.77 14.03
C LEU A 99 12.93 5.45 13.41
N LEU A 100 11.86 4.84 13.95
CA LEU A 100 11.38 3.51 13.56
C LEU A 100 9.90 3.50 13.14
N PRO A 101 9.53 4.15 12.02
CA PRO A 101 8.13 4.27 11.58
C PRO A 101 7.50 2.93 11.15
N GLN A 102 8.31 1.89 11.00
CA GLN A 102 7.84 0.55 10.64
C GLN A 102 7.26 -0.22 11.84
N ILE A 103 7.50 0.22 13.07
CA ILE A 103 7.03 -0.47 14.28
C ILE A 103 5.62 0.00 14.67
N VAL A 104 5.26 1.23 14.30
CA VAL A 104 3.98 1.81 14.72
C VAL A 104 2.79 1.31 13.90
N PRO A 105 1.60 1.20 14.52
CA PRO A 105 0.34 1.05 13.81
C PRO A 105 0.16 2.13 12.74
N PHE A 106 -0.60 1.82 11.70
CA PHE A 106 -0.88 2.74 10.60
C PHE A 106 -1.49 4.05 11.10
N THR A 107 -2.44 3.98 12.04
CA THR A 107 -3.06 5.16 12.68
C THR A 107 -2.08 6.08 13.42
N CYS A 108 -0.87 5.60 13.72
CA CYS A 108 0.16 6.33 14.46
C CYS A 108 1.35 6.75 13.59
N ARG A 109 1.27 6.58 12.26
CA ARG A 109 2.34 7.01 11.35
C ARG A 109 2.27 8.51 11.09
N ILE A 110 3.39 9.20 11.33
CA ILE A 110 3.47 10.65 11.10
C ILE A 110 3.37 10.95 9.60
N PRO A 111 2.49 11.88 9.16
CA PRO A 111 2.27 12.16 7.75
C PRO A 111 3.54 12.46 6.93
N LYS A 112 4.46 13.28 7.48
CA LYS A 112 5.75 13.58 6.82
C LYS A 112 6.61 12.34 6.61
N GLN A 113 6.58 11.39 7.56
CA GLN A 113 7.28 10.11 7.41
C GLN A 113 6.61 9.22 6.37
N VAL A 114 5.27 9.24 6.29
CA VAL A 114 4.52 8.50 5.27
C VAL A 114 4.95 8.92 3.86
N ARG A 115 5.06 10.23 3.58
CA ARG A 115 5.55 10.72 2.28
C ARG A 115 6.96 10.19 1.96
N LYS A 116 7.91 10.26 2.91
CA LYS A 116 9.27 9.74 2.72
C LYS A 116 9.27 8.23 2.47
N LEU A 117 8.45 7.48 3.20
CA LEU A 117 8.32 6.03 3.02
C LEU A 117 7.68 5.66 1.68
N ARG A 118 6.68 6.43 1.22
CA ARG A 118 6.06 6.26 -0.10
C ARG A 118 7.06 6.53 -1.21
N ALA A 119 7.79 7.66 -1.17
CA ALA A 119 8.82 7.97 -2.16
C ALA A 119 9.89 6.87 -2.26
N ALA A 120 10.32 6.32 -1.11
CA ALA A 120 11.25 5.20 -1.10
C ALA A 120 10.65 3.89 -1.64
N ALA A 121 9.33 3.68 -1.51
CA ALA A 121 8.64 2.53 -2.06
C ALA A 121 8.44 2.65 -3.59
N GLU A 122 8.10 3.85 -4.07
CA GLU A 122 7.97 4.16 -5.51
C GLU A 122 9.32 4.00 -6.23
N GLU A 123 10.40 4.55 -5.67
CA GLU A 123 11.75 4.37 -6.22
C GLU A 123 12.15 2.89 -6.27
N ARG A 124 11.82 2.13 -5.21
CA ARG A 124 12.04 0.68 -5.20
C ARG A 124 11.22 -0.03 -6.26
N GLY A 125 9.96 0.36 -6.48
CA GLY A 125 9.11 -0.16 -7.54
C GLY A 125 9.69 0.14 -8.92
N ARG A 126 10.16 1.37 -9.14
CA ARG A 126 10.84 1.79 -10.37
C ARG A 126 12.08 0.95 -10.68
N VAL A 127 12.95 0.73 -9.69
CA VAL A 127 14.13 -0.13 -9.83
C VAL A 127 13.74 -1.58 -10.13
N ALA A 128 12.71 -2.10 -9.47
CA ALA A 128 12.22 -3.46 -9.73
C ALA A 128 11.61 -3.60 -11.13
N ARG A 129 10.83 -2.61 -11.62
CA ARG A 129 10.33 -2.56 -13.01
C ARG A 129 11.48 -2.54 -14.02
N GLN A 130 12.52 -1.74 -13.77
CA GLN A 130 13.71 -1.69 -14.62
C GLN A 130 14.45 -3.04 -14.67
N GLU A 131 14.61 -3.70 -13.52
CA GLU A 131 15.18 -5.06 -13.45
C GLU A 131 14.34 -6.07 -14.26
N GLY A 132 13.01 -6.02 -14.11
CA GLY A 132 12.08 -6.87 -14.87
C GLY A 132 12.15 -6.62 -16.38
N ARG A 133 12.25 -5.36 -16.81
CA ARG A 133 12.48 -5.01 -18.23
C ARG A 133 13.78 -5.60 -18.75
N TRP A 134 14.90 -5.36 -18.06
CA TRP A 134 16.22 -5.90 -18.44
C TRP A 134 16.18 -7.43 -18.60
N ARG A 135 15.57 -8.14 -17.65
CA ARG A 135 15.49 -9.62 -17.69
C ARG A 135 14.71 -10.13 -18.89
N ARG A 136 13.59 -9.47 -19.23
CA ARG A 136 12.77 -9.80 -20.41
C ARG A 136 13.53 -9.56 -21.71
N GLU A 137 14.19 -8.42 -21.84
CA GLU A 137 14.99 -8.06 -23.03
C GLU A 137 16.22 -8.95 -23.21
N SER A 138 16.86 -9.35 -22.10
CA SER A 138 18.06 -10.19 -22.13
C SER A 138 17.77 -11.69 -22.36
N GLY A 139 16.50 -12.10 -22.47
CA GLY A 139 16.10 -13.50 -22.57
C GLY A 139 16.40 -14.33 -21.30
N MET A 140 16.74 -13.68 -20.19
CA MET A 140 17.25 -14.32 -18.96
C MET A 140 16.13 -14.92 -18.07
N GLY A 141 14.96 -15.16 -18.66
CA GLY A 141 13.77 -15.77 -18.05
C GLY A 141 13.04 -16.75 -18.97
N THR A 142 13.55 -16.98 -20.19
CA THR A 142 12.96 -17.92 -21.16
C THR A 142 13.90 -19.10 -21.34
N VAL A 143 13.59 -20.27 -20.76
CA VAL A 143 14.07 -21.53 -21.34
C VAL A 143 13.02 -21.91 -22.37
N GLY A 144 13.38 -21.82 -23.65
CA GLY A 144 12.47 -22.17 -24.73
C GLY A 144 12.11 -23.66 -24.64
N ASP A 145 10.83 -23.97 -24.44
CA ASP A 145 10.29 -25.31 -24.65
C ASP A 145 10.13 -25.57 -26.14
N GLY A 146 11.22 -25.60 -26.92
CA GLY A 146 11.35 -26.19 -28.27
C GLY A 146 10.30 -25.89 -29.37
N ARG A 147 9.28 -25.04 -29.12
CA ARG A 147 8.05 -24.90 -29.92
C ARG A 147 7.70 -23.44 -30.23
N GLY A 148 8.56 -22.48 -29.86
CA GLY A 148 8.38 -21.07 -30.23
C GLY A 148 7.31 -20.31 -29.42
N GLU A 149 6.72 -20.94 -28.40
CA GLU A 149 5.94 -20.23 -27.39
C GLU A 149 6.77 -20.11 -26.11
N ALA A 150 6.88 -18.88 -25.59
CA ALA A 150 7.55 -18.60 -24.33
C ALA A 150 6.72 -19.19 -23.18
N ALA A 151 6.90 -20.47 -22.88
CA ALA A 151 6.31 -21.09 -21.70
C ALA A 151 6.92 -20.47 -20.43
N PRO A 152 6.12 -20.16 -19.39
CA PRO A 152 6.62 -19.32 -18.32
C PRO A 152 7.41 -20.14 -17.29
N LEU A 153 8.74 -20.04 -17.31
CA LEU A 153 9.56 -20.13 -16.07
C LEU A 153 9.39 -18.88 -15.17
N VAL A 154 8.47 -18.01 -15.57
CA VAL A 154 8.13 -16.64 -15.15
C VAL A 154 7.75 -16.54 -13.69
N ASP A 155 7.08 -17.55 -13.14
CA ASP A 155 6.42 -17.43 -11.84
C ASP A 155 7.39 -17.38 -10.64
N GLY A 156 8.55 -18.06 -10.72
CA GLY A 156 9.55 -18.08 -9.63
C GLY A 156 10.49 -16.89 -9.60
N VAL A 157 10.72 -16.26 -10.76
CA VAL A 157 11.71 -15.19 -10.96
C VAL A 157 11.07 -13.81 -10.98
N GLU A 158 9.85 -13.67 -11.51
CA GLU A 158 9.14 -12.39 -11.56
C GLU A 158 8.40 -12.09 -10.25
N THR A 159 7.95 -13.11 -9.52
CA THR A 159 7.25 -12.94 -8.24
C THR A 159 8.01 -12.05 -7.22
N PRO A 160 9.33 -12.21 -7.00
CA PRO A 160 10.09 -11.28 -6.14
C PRO A 160 10.11 -9.83 -6.65
N ILE A 161 10.15 -9.63 -7.97
CA ILE A 161 10.10 -8.30 -8.60
C ILE A 161 8.73 -7.68 -8.35
N VAL A 162 7.65 -8.39 -8.67
CA VAL A 162 6.27 -7.98 -8.39
C VAL A 162 6.07 -7.68 -6.91
N ALA A 163 6.59 -8.53 -6.03
CA ALA A 163 6.51 -8.32 -4.58
C ALA A 163 7.19 -7.03 -4.12
N ARG A 164 8.28 -6.61 -4.79
CA ARG A 164 8.97 -5.34 -4.55
C ARG A 164 8.18 -4.16 -5.08
N ILE A 165 7.58 -4.27 -6.26
CA ILE A 165 6.75 -3.21 -6.85
C ILE A 165 5.52 -2.93 -5.97
N LEU A 166 4.80 -3.97 -5.56
CA LEU A 166 3.58 -3.85 -4.74
C LEU A 166 3.86 -3.53 -3.26
N GLY A 167 5.13 -3.52 -2.85
CA GLY A 167 5.53 -3.26 -1.46
C GLY A 167 5.07 -4.32 -0.44
N VAL A 168 4.74 -5.54 -0.88
CA VAL A 168 4.19 -6.61 -0.02
C VAL A 168 5.25 -7.37 0.77
N VAL A 169 6.52 -7.17 0.42
CA VAL A 169 7.70 -7.61 1.18
C VAL A 169 8.47 -6.40 1.71
N GLY A 170 8.87 -6.43 2.99
CA GLY A 170 9.48 -5.25 3.64
C GLY A 170 10.84 -4.85 3.06
N GLN A 171 11.24 -3.58 3.28
CA GLN A 171 12.54 -3.01 2.84
C GLN A 171 13.77 -3.73 3.41
N GLY A 172 13.62 -4.45 4.52
CA GLY A 172 14.72 -5.24 5.08
C GLY A 172 15.23 -6.32 4.14
N TRP A 173 14.36 -6.88 3.29
CA TRP A 173 14.74 -7.92 2.35
C TRP A 173 15.63 -7.40 1.21
N ASP A 174 15.49 -6.14 0.80
CA ASP A 174 16.37 -5.55 -0.23
C ASP A 174 17.81 -5.46 0.27
N ARG A 175 18.01 -5.18 1.57
CA ARG A 175 19.35 -5.11 2.19
C ARG A 175 20.04 -6.47 2.24
N ILE A 176 19.25 -7.53 2.41
CA ILE A 176 19.73 -8.91 2.43
C ILE A 176 19.98 -9.41 0.99
N GLY A 177 19.44 -8.71 -0.02
CA GLY A 177 19.58 -9.08 -1.44
C GLY A 177 18.82 -10.35 -1.82
N TRP A 178 17.90 -10.80 -0.96
CA TRP A 178 17.20 -12.06 -1.11
C TRP A 178 15.81 -11.98 -0.47
N VAL A 179 14.81 -12.56 -1.14
CA VAL A 179 13.48 -12.82 -0.58
C VAL A 179 13.17 -14.29 -0.83
N PRO A 180 12.74 -15.08 0.18
CA PRO A 180 12.29 -16.45 -0.05
C PRO A 180 11.14 -16.50 -1.07
N GLY A 181 11.30 -17.28 -2.16
CA GLY A 181 10.31 -17.34 -3.24
C GLY A 181 8.90 -17.72 -2.78
N ALA A 182 8.78 -18.71 -1.88
CA ALA A 182 7.48 -19.12 -1.32
C ALA A 182 6.82 -18.00 -0.48
N LEU A 183 7.60 -17.19 0.22
CA LEU A 183 7.09 -16.03 0.95
C LEU A 183 6.62 -14.95 -0.03
N ALA A 184 7.43 -14.63 -1.04
CA ALA A 184 7.06 -13.66 -2.06
C ALA A 184 5.76 -14.06 -2.76
N ARG A 185 5.67 -15.33 -3.22
CA ARG A 185 4.47 -15.87 -3.88
C ARG A 185 3.24 -15.74 -3.00
N ARG A 186 3.30 -16.21 -1.75
CA ARG A 186 2.18 -16.11 -0.82
C ARG A 186 1.71 -14.66 -0.60
N ARG A 187 2.64 -13.70 -0.57
CA ARG A 187 2.34 -12.28 -0.36
C ARG A 187 1.75 -11.62 -1.60
N VAL A 188 2.26 -11.97 -2.77
CA VAL A 188 1.77 -11.50 -4.07
C VAL A 188 0.37 -12.06 -4.35
N GLU A 189 0.17 -13.37 -4.19
CA GLU A 189 -1.15 -14.00 -4.33
C GLU A 189 -2.20 -13.37 -3.42
N GLY A 190 -1.87 -13.18 -2.13
CA GLY A 190 -2.77 -12.51 -1.20
C GLY A 190 -3.07 -11.05 -1.59
N ARG A 191 -2.16 -10.37 -2.31
CA ARG A 191 -2.39 -9.02 -2.83
C ARG A 191 -3.27 -9.04 -4.08
N TRP A 192 -3.07 -9.97 -5.00
CA TRP A 192 -3.94 -10.15 -6.17
C TRP A 192 -5.37 -10.50 -5.77
N GLU A 193 -5.53 -11.44 -4.85
CA GLU A 193 -6.81 -11.79 -4.25
C GLU A 193 -7.52 -10.59 -3.58
N PHE A 194 -6.75 -9.69 -2.97
CA PHE A 194 -7.30 -8.46 -2.41
C PHE A 194 -7.71 -7.48 -3.51
N LEU A 195 -6.85 -7.23 -4.50
CA LEU A 195 -7.09 -6.26 -5.56
C LEU A 195 -8.26 -6.65 -6.46
N VAL A 196 -8.40 -7.94 -6.81
CA VAL A 196 -9.57 -8.43 -7.56
C VAL A 196 -10.87 -8.10 -6.82
N ARG A 197 -10.94 -8.42 -5.53
CA ARG A 197 -12.12 -8.12 -4.70
C ARG A 197 -12.36 -6.63 -4.53
N ASP A 198 -11.30 -5.84 -4.34
CA ASP A 198 -11.39 -4.39 -4.16
C ASP A 198 -11.84 -3.69 -5.45
N ASP A 199 -11.28 -4.05 -6.60
CA ASP A 199 -11.62 -3.52 -7.92
C ASP A 199 -13.07 -3.86 -8.29
N GLU A 200 -13.52 -5.07 -8.03
CA GLU A 200 -14.94 -5.42 -8.24
C GLU A 200 -15.88 -4.63 -7.34
N ALA A 201 -15.50 -4.45 -6.07
CA ALA A 201 -16.31 -3.67 -5.15
C ALA A 201 -16.38 -2.19 -5.57
N LEU A 202 -15.29 -1.63 -6.10
CA LEU A 202 -15.26 -0.29 -6.69
C LEU A 202 -16.13 -0.18 -7.94
N ARG A 203 -16.07 -1.16 -8.86
CA ARG A 203 -16.91 -1.15 -10.07
C ARG A 203 -18.40 -1.33 -9.76
N ARG A 204 -18.74 -2.06 -8.69
CA ARG A 204 -20.13 -2.25 -8.24
C ARG A 204 -20.68 -1.03 -7.48
N ASP A 205 -19.82 -0.17 -6.96
CA ASP A 205 -20.23 1.06 -6.28
C ASP A 205 -20.70 2.09 -7.32
N GLY A 206 -21.86 2.71 -7.11
CA GLY A 206 -22.48 3.60 -8.10
C GLY A 206 -21.63 4.82 -8.43
N ASP A 207 -20.93 5.36 -7.43
CA ASP A 207 -20.03 6.50 -7.59
C ASP A 207 -18.59 6.07 -7.93
N GLY A 208 -18.28 4.76 -7.92
CA GLY A 208 -16.98 4.18 -8.24
C GLY A 208 -15.79 4.94 -7.65
N VAL A 209 -14.85 5.35 -8.52
CA VAL A 209 -13.67 6.15 -8.13
C VAL A 209 -14.05 7.57 -7.69
N ALA A 210 -15.11 8.15 -8.24
CA ALA A 210 -15.55 9.51 -7.88
C ALA A 210 -16.06 9.58 -6.44
N GLY A 211 -16.68 8.51 -5.93
CA GLY A 211 -17.17 8.41 -4.55
C GLY A 211 -16.07 8.24 -3.49
N LEU A 212 -14.81 8.01 -3.89
CA LEU A 212 -13.71 7.90 -2.96
C LEU A 212 -13.34 9.26 -2.38
N VAL A 213 -12.99 9.30 -1.10
CA VAL A 213 -12.31 10.46 -0.50
C VAL A 213 -10.85 10.49 -0.93
N ASP A 214 -10.24 11.67 -0.96
CA ASP A 214 -8.90 11.89 -1.54
C ASP A 214 -7.82 10.95 -0.96
N ASP A 215 -7.74 10.82 0.37
CA ASP A 215 -6.78 9.87 0.99
C ASP A 215 -6.99 8.42 0.54
N GLU A 216 -8.24 8.01 0.26
CA GLU A 216 -8.52 6.65 -0.19
C GLU A 216 -8.13 6.46 -1.65
N VAL A 217 -8.21 7.50 -2.49
CA VAL A 217 -7.67 7.45 -3.86
C VAL A 217 -6.17 7.17 -3.81
N GLU A 218 -5.42 7.92 -3.00
CA GLU A 218 -3.98 7.69 -2.81
C GLU A 218 -3.69 6.26 -2.35
N LEU A 219 -4.41 5.76 -1.35
CA LEU A 219 -4.21 4.40 -0.84
C LEU A 219 -4.55 3.33 -1.88
N CYS A 220 -5.59 3.54 -2.68
CA CYS A 220 -5.94 2.64 -3.78
C CYS A 220 -4.83 2.59 -4.83
N CYS A 221 -4.27 3.73 -5.20
CA CYS A 221 -3.15 3.81 -6.12
C CYS A 221 -1.92 3.07 -5.57
N VAL A 222 -1.57 3.30 -4.29
CA VAL A 222 -0.46 2.62 -3.61
C VAL A 222 -0.67 1.10 -3.57
N ASP A 223 -1.88 0.62 -3.29
CA ASP A 223 -2.17 -0.81 -3.26
C ASP A 223 -1.96 -1.50 -4.62
N ARG A 224 -2.10 -0.74 -5.72
CA ARG A 224 -1.92 -1.16 -7.11
C ARG A 224 -0.51 -0.89 -7.66
N GLY A 225 0.40 -0.36 -6.85
CA GLY A 225 1.77 -0.02 -7.29
C GLY A 225 1.86 1.19 -8.22
N ILE A 226 0.83 2.05 -8.20
CA ILE A 226 0.77 3.33 -8.91
C ILE A 226 1.47 4.39 -8.05
N ASP A 227 2.35 5.17 -8.65
CA ASP A 227 3.11 6.21 -7.97
C ASP A 227 2.19 7.40 -7.63
N THR A 228 2.34 7.95 -6.42
CA THR A 228 1.43 8.94 -5.81
C THR A 228 2.14 10.19 -5.28
N VAL A 229 3.45 10.12 -5.01
CA VAL A 229 4.17 11.25 -4.42
C VAL A 229 4.17 12.43 -5.39
N ASP A 230 3.79 13.60 -4.85
CA ASP A 230 3.79 14.89 -5.55
C ASP A 230 2.85 14.96 -6.78
N ARG A 231 1.85 14.06 -6.85
CA ARG A 231 0.76 14.08 -7.83
C ARG A 231 -0.52 14.67 -7.26
N GLU A 232 -1.32 15.28 -8.12
CA GLU A 232 -2.63 15.80 -7.73
C GLU A 232 -3.65 14.66 -7.62
N VAL A 233 -4.57 14.74 -6.66
CA VAL A 233 -5.60 13.71 -6.46
C VAL A 233 -6.49 13.54 -7.70
N GLY A 234 -6.79 14.62 -8.45
CA GLY A 234 -7.58 14.53 -9.69
C GLY A 234 -6.89 13.68 -10.77
N GLU A 235 -5.57 13.78 -10.88
CA GLU A 235 -4.76 12.93 -11.74
C GLU A 235 -4.82 11.47 -11.26
N LEU A 236 -4.64 11.23 -9.96
CA LEU A 236 -4.71 9.89 -9.39
C LEU A 236 -6.07 9.22 -9.59
N ARG A 237 -7.18 9.97 -9.52
CA ARG A 237 -8.52 9.46 -9.85
C ARG A 237 -8.61 9.00 -11.30
N SER A 238 -8.04 9.78 -12.22
CA SER A 238 -8.03 9.46 -13.65
C SER A 238 -7.24 8.18 -13.93
N VAL A 239 -6.05 8.06 -13.32
CA VAL A 239 -5.21 6.85 -13.44
C VAL A 239 -5.87 5.63 -12.82
N LEU A 240 -6.48 5.77 -11.64
CA LEU A 240 -7.21 4.68 -10.99
C LEU A 240 -8.43 4.24 -11.82
N GLY A 241 -9.15 5.18 -12.44
CA GLY A 241 -10.21 4.87 -13.40
C GLY A 241 -9.70 4.05 -14.58
N ARG A 242 -8.59 4.48 -15.19
CA ARG A 242 -7.94 3.76 -16.29
C ARG A 242 -7.46 2.36 -15.89
N TRP A 243 -6.91 2.21 -14.68
CA TRP A 243 -6.58 0.89 -14.12
C TRP A 243 -7.81 -0.02 -14.09
N LEU A 244 -8.93 0.48 -13.57
CA LEU A 244 -10.17 -0.31 -13.46
C LEU A 244 -10.75 -0.66 -14.83
N GLU A 245 -10.62 0.21 -15.84
CA GLU A 245 -11.03 -0.08 -17.21
C GLU A 245 -10.15 -1.18 -17.83
N LEU A 246 -8.83 -1.02 -17.79
CA LEU A 246 -7.89 -1.95 -18.41
C LEU A 246 -7.94 -3.35 -17.77
N THR A 247 -8.22 -3.42 -16.47
CA THR A 247 -8.33 -4.69 -15.72
C THR A 247 -9.75 -5.25 -15.69
N ASP A 248 -10.74 -4.62 -16.34
CA ASP A 248 -12.10 -5.14 -16.35
C ASP A 248 -12.22 -6.38 -17.24
N HIS A 249 -12.65 -7.47 -16.63
CA HIS A 249 -12.85 -8.74 -17.31
C HIS A 249 -13.83 -9.62 -16.51
N ARG A 250 -14.38 -10.67 -17.13
CA ARG A 250 -15.26 -11.62 -16.42
C ARG A 250 -14.47 -12.69 -15.68
N ASP A 251 -13.41 -13.20 -16.30
CA ASP A 251 -12.53 -14.22 -15.73
C ASP A 251 -11.54 -13.63 -14.73
N GLU A 252 -11.40 -14.25 -13.55
CA GLU A 252 -10.48 -13.80 -12.49
C GLU A 252 -9.01 -14.03 -12.85
N GLY A 253 -8.68 -15.08 -13.61
CA GLY A 253 -7.31 -15.36 -14.06
C GLY A 253 -6.82 -14.25 -14.98
N GLU A 254 -7.62 -13.92 -15.99
CA GLU A 254 -7.33 -12.81 -16.92
C GLU A 254 -7.22 -11.46 -16.18
N LYS A 255 -8.06 -11.19 -15.16
CA LYS A 255 -7.90 -9.98 -14.34
C LYS A 255 -6.50 -9.91 -13.72
N ARG A 256 -6.04 -11.01 -13.12
CA ARG A 256 -4.73 -11.09 -12.47
C ARG A 256 -3.60 -10.89 -13.48
N GLU A 257 -3.68 -11.55 -14.63
CA GLU A 257 -2.68 -11.39 -15.70
C GLU A 257 -2.59 -9.93 -16.17
N ARG A 258 -3.74 -9.27 -16.36
CA ARG A 258 -3.77 -7.83 -16.71
C ARG A 258 -3.18 -6.96 -15.62
N MET A 259 -3.55 -7.18 -14.35
CA MET A 259 -2.99 -6.43 -13.21
C MET A 259 -1.48 -6.58 -13.13
N GLU A 260 -0.97 -7.81 -13.26
CA GLU A 260 0.46 -8.09 -13.23
C GLU A 260 1.19 -7.45 -14.42
N TRP A 261 0.60 -7.49 -15.61
CA TRP A 261 1.13 -6.82 -16.79
C TRP A 261 1.27 -5.31 -16.54
N LEU A 262 0.21 -4.65 -16.05
CA LEU A 262 0.22 -3.20 -15.78
C LEU A 262 1.24 -2.82 -14.70
N VAL A 263 1.38 -3.64 -13.65
CA VAL A 263 2.29 -3.41 -12.53
C VAL A 263 3.76 -3.56 -12.94
N THR A 264 4.07 -4.60 -13.72
CA THR A 264 5.44 -4.90 -14.16
C THR A 264 5.94 -3.96 -15.26
N ARG A 265 5.02 -3.39 -16.04
CA ARG A 265 5.31 -2.45 -17.14
C ARG A 265 5.36 -0.99 -16.67
N GLY A 266 4.57 -0.63 -15.65
CA GLY A 266 4.45 0.76 -15.21
C GLY A 266 3.48 1.56 -16.08
N GLU A 267 2.98 2.66 -15.53
CA GLU A 267 1.96 3.53 -16.14
C GLU A 267 2.37 4.05 -17.52
N GLU A 268 3.68 4.25 -17.74
CA GLU A 268 4.26 4.73 -18.99
C GLU A 268 4.03 3.80 -20.19
N GLU A 269 3.82 2.50 -19.92
CA GLU A 269 3.67 1.45 -20.93
C GLU A 269 2.19 0.97 -21.01
N TRP A 270 1.25 1.57 -20.26
CA TRP A 270 -0.15 1.13 -20.28
C TRP A 270 -0.81 1.34 -21.65
N PRO A 271 -1.49 0.31 -22.20
CA PRO A 271 -2.13 0.43 -23.51
C PRO A 271 -3.35 1.35 -23.45
N GLU A 272 -3.77 1.86 -24.60
CA GLU A 272 -5.04 2.60 -24.73
C GLU A 272 -6.25 1.70 -24.47
N SER A 273 -6.17 0.43 -24.87
CA SER A 273 -7.22 -0.57 -24.70
C SER A 273 -6.60 -1.97 -24.59
N TRP A 274 -7.30 -2.90 -23.94
CA TRP A 274 -6.87 -4.32 -23.91
C TRP A 274 -7.52 -5.12 -25.06
N PRO A 275 -6.80 -6.04 -25.74
CA PRO A 275 -5.39 -6.37 -25.55
C PRO A 275 -4.44 -5.29 -26.09
N PRO A 276 -3.21 -5.17 -25.55
CA PRO A 276 -2.21 -4.24 -26.07
C PRO A 276 -1.93 -4.53 -27.56
N LYS A 277 -1.85 -3.46 -28.37
CA LYS A 277 -1.43 -3.58 -29.78
C LYS A 277 -0.02 -4.17 -29.80
N ARG A 278 0.22 -5.22 -30.61
CA ARG A 278 1.58 -5.72 -30.83
C ARG A 278 2.36 -4.62 -31.54
N VAL A 279 3.42 -4.14 -30.89
CA VAL A 279 4.43 -3.26 -31.49
C VAL A 279 5.39 -4.11 -32.31
#